data_AF-B9FVV2-F1
#
_entry.id   AF-B9FVV2-F1
#
_cell.length_a   1.000
_cell.length_b   1.000
_cell.length_c   1.000
_cell.angle_alpha   90.00
_cell.angle_beta   90.00
_cell.angle_gamma   90.00
#
_symmetry.space_group_name_H-M   'P 1'
#
loop_
_entity.id
_entity.type
_entity.pdbx_description
1 polymer ?
#
loop_
_entity_poly.entity_id
_entity_poly.type
_entity_poly.pdbx_seq_one_letter_code
_entity_poly.pdbx_strand_id
1 'polypeptide(L)'
;MAAAAAPLADDGDGIVDRDMWLACAAPNSGRLPAVGSVVFYFVDGHAAQFCQFPAPLLEQLAVPGPPASSSVRVAAVRLRADAPHQ
;
A
#
# COMPACT_ATOMS: atom_id res chain seq x y z
N MET A 1 10.81 -26.91 25.36
CA MET A 1 10.65 -27.49 24.00
C MET A 1 10.50 -26.32 23.04
N ALA A 2 11.59 -25.90 22.41
CA ALA A 2 11.60 -24.75 21.50
C ALA A 2 11.14 -25.23 20.11
N ALA A 3 10.08 -24.62 19.58
CA ALA A 3 9.67 -24.84 18.20
C ALA A 3 10.68 -24.14 17.29
N ALA A 4 11.40 -24.93 16.48
CA ALA A 4 12.27 -24.42 15.43
C ALA A 4 11.41 -23.65 14.41
N ALA A 5 11.74 -22.39 14.18
CA ALA A 5 11.15 -21.61 13.10
C ALA A 5 11.53 -22.27 11.77
N ALA A 6 10.51 -22.66 11.01
CA ALA A 6 10.69 -23.15 9.65
C ALA A 6 11.45 -22.10 8.81
N PRO A 7 12.35 -22.51 7.90
CA PRO A 7 13.01 -21.57 7.03
C PRO A 7 11.94 -20.88 6.18
N LEU A 8 11.84 -19.56 6.32
CA LEU A 8 11.01 -18.73 5.44
C LEU A 8 11.50 -19.01 4.02
N ALA A 9 10.62 -19.58 3.20
CA ALA A 9 10.85 -19.69 1.78
C ALA A 9 11.17 -18.29 1.26
N ASP A 10 12.29 -18.15 0.57
CA ASP A 10 12.59 -16.96 -0.22
C ASP A 10 11.65 -16.99 -1.43
N ASP A 11 10.46 -16.40 -1.28
CA ASP A 11 9.43 -16.31 -2.31
C ASP A 11 9.77 -15.27 -3.40
N GLY A 12 11.04 -15.10 -3.82
CA GLY A 12 11.41 -14.21 -4.94
C GLY A 12 10.69 -12.84 -4.94
N ASP A 13 10.55 -12.21 -3.77
CA ASP A 13 9.35 -11.44 -3.39
C ASP A 13 9.22 -10.05 -4.04
N GLY A 14 10.00 -9.68 -5.05
CA GLY A 14 9.86 -8.37 -5.71
C GLY A 14 9.99 -7.17 -4.75
N ILE A 15 10.71 -7.35 -3.63
CA ILE A 15 11.05 -6.27 -2.70
C ILE A 15 12.03 -5.36 -3.43
N VAL A 16 11.59 -4.13 -3.73
CA VAL A 16 12.45 -3.11 -4.35
C VAL A 16 13.17 -2.35 -3.24
N ASP A 17 14.47 -2.11 -3.42
CA ASP A 17 15.23 -1.22 -2.54
C ASP A 17 14.55 0.15 -2.42
N ARG A 18 14.61 0.76 -1.24
CA ARG A 18 13.88 2.00 -0.95
C ARG A 18 14.35 3.16 -1.81
N ASP A 19 15.66 3.33 -1.96
CA ASP A 19 16.21 4.46 -2.68
C ASP A 19 15.98 4.30 -4.18
N MET A 20 16.11 3.06 -4.69
CA MET A 20 15.73 2.73 -6.06
C MET A 20 14.25 3.02 -6.32
N TRP A 21 13.35 2.56 -5.44
CA TRP A 21 11.92 2.79 -5.61
C TRP A 21 11.58 4.28 -5.60
N LEU A 22 12.17 5.05 -4.68
CA LEU A 22 11.97 6.50 -4.61
C LEU A 22 12.52 7.22 -5.84
N ALA A 23 13.66 6.79 -6.37
CA ALA A 23 14.20 7.34 -7.61
C ALA A 23 13.25 7.13 -8.80
N CYS A 24 12.55 5.98 -8.85
CA CYS A 24 11.55 5.70 -9.88
C CYS A 24 10.22 6.45 -9.65
N ALA A 25 9.80 6.63 -8.40
CA ALA A 25 8.50 7.23 -8.04
C ALA A 25 8.55 8.77 -7.94
N ALA A 26 9.75 9.34 -7.90
CA ALA A 26 9.96 10.79 -7.92
C ALA A 26 9.50 11.43 -9.25
N PRO A 27 9.11 12.71 -9.22
CA PRO A 27 8.97 13.58 -8.03
C PRO A 27 7.60 13.44 -7.35
N ASN A 28 6.67 12.69 -7.94
CA ASN A 28 5.24 12.78 -7.63
C ASN A 28 4.81 11.98 -6.39
N SER A 29 5.58 10.97 -5.98
CA SER A 29 5.24 10.15 -4.80
C SER A 29 5.36 10.88 -3.47
N GLY A 30 6.08 12.00 -3.43
CA GLY A 30 6.37 12.73 -2.19
C GLY A 30 7.03 11.83 -1.13
N ARG A 31 6.67 12.06 0.14
CA ARG A 31 7.21 11.34 1.29
C ARG A 31 6.27 10.23 1.76
N LEU A 32 6.77 9.01 1.81
CA LEU A 32 6.06 7.88 2.43
C LEU A 32 6.08 7.97 3.97
N PRO A 33 4.99 7.59 4.66
CA PRO A 33 4.95 7.58 6.11
C PRO A 33 5.86 6.48 6.68
N ALA A 34 6.34 6.70 7.91
CA ALA A 34 7.19 5.73 8.60
C ALA A 34 6.36 4.60 9.22
N VAL A 35 6.90 3.38 9.26
CA VAL A 35 6.30 2.29 10.05
C VAL A 35 6.19 2.72 11.51
N GLY A 36 5.03 2.45 12.13
CA GLY A 36 4.72 2.84 13.50
C GLY A 36 4.20 4.28 13.66
N SER A 37 4.28 5.14 12.63
CA SER A 37 3.70 6.49 12.68
C SER A 37 2.16 6.45 12.64
N VAL A 38 1.53 7.49 13.22
CA VAL A 38 0.08 7.71 13.13
C VAL A 38 -0.20 8.65 11.96
N VAL A 39 -1.14 8.26 11.09
CA VAL A 39 -1.52 9.00 9.88
C VAL A 39 -3.04 9.07 9.75
N PHE A 40 -3.52 10.03 8.95
CA PHE A 40 -4.92 10.06 8.53
C PHE A 40 -5.08 9.32 7.21
N TYR A 41 -5.94 8.31 7.20
CA TYR A 41 -6.39 7.63 5.99
C TYR A 41 -7.65 8.33 5.46
N PHE A 42 -7.58 8.88 4.24
CA PHE A 42 -8.69 9.57 3.58
C PHE A 42 -9.34 8.65 2.56
N VAL A 43 -10.61 8.29 2.79
CA VAL A 43 -11.35 7.37 1.92
C VAL A 43 -11.58 7.99 0.55
N ASP A 44 -11.89 9.29 0.50
CA ASP A 44 -12.12 10.01 -0.76
C ASP A 44 -10.85 10.10 -1.62
N GLY A 45 -9.68 10.28 -1.00
CA GLY A 45 -8.40 10.28 -1.72
C GLY A 45 -8.06 8.92 -2.33
N HIS A 46 -8.36 7.84 -1.60
CA HIS A 46 -8.24 6.48 -2.11
C HIS A 46 -9.20 6.23 -3.28
N ALA A 47 -10.48 6.62 -3.14
CA ALA A 47 -11.46 6.51 -4.21
C ALA A 47 -11.02 7.29 -5.45
N ALA A 48 -10.51 8.52 -5.30
CA ALA A 48 -9.99 9.31 -6.41
C ALA A 48 -8.80 8.64 -7.13
N GLN A 49 -7.92 7.96 -6.39
CA GLN A 49 -6.83 7.16 -6.97
C GLN A 49 -7.39 5.94 -7.73
N PHE A 50 -8.44 5.30 -7.20
CA PHE A 50 -9.14 4.19 -7.85
C PHE A 50 -9.96 4.61 -9.07
N CYS A 51 -10.53 5.82 -9.12
CA CYS A 51 -11.29 6.34 -10.27
C CYS A 51 -10.43 6.55 -11.53
N GLN A 52 -9.11 6.39 -11.44
CA GLN A 52 -8.25 6.21 -12.62
C GLN A 52 -8.47 4.84 -13.29
N PHE A 53 -9.20 3.93 -12.64
CA PHE A 53 -9.74 2.65 -13.12
C PHE A 53 -11.29 2.72 -13.17
N PRO A 54 -11.96 1.93 -14.03
CA PRO A 54 -13.34 2.21 -14.43
C PRO A 54 -14.36 2.22 -13.29
N ALA A 55 -15.34 3.12 -13.42
CA ALA A 55 -16.40 3.47 -12.45
C ALA A 55 -17.33 2.36 -11.88
N PRO A 56 -17.56 1.18 -12.50
CA PRO A 56 -18.61 0.26 -12.02
C PRO A 56 -18.37 -0.35 -10.63
N LEU A 57 -17.15 -0.27 -10.10
CA LEU A 57 -16.78 -0.89 -8.83
C LEU A 57 -17.21 -0.04 -7.61
N LEU A 58 -17.33 1.28 -7.79
CA LEU A 58 -17.67 2.22 -6.71
C LEU A 58 -19.15 2.16 -6.31
N GLU A 59 -20.04 1.92 -7.27
CA GLU A 59 -21.50 1.82 -7.00
C GLU A 59 -21.88 0.56 -6.22
N GLN A 60 -21.07 -0.51 -6.30
CA GLN A 60 -21.32 -1.78 -5.60
C GLN A 60 -20.89 -1.76 -4.12
N LEU A 61 -20.12 -0.74 -3.71
CA LEU A 61 -19.54 -0.59 -2.38
C LEU A 61 -20.40 0.22 -1.40
N ALA A 62 -21.71 0.39 -1.69
CA ALA A 62 -22.68 1.12 -0.86
C ALA A 62 -22.97 0.44 0.50
N VAL A 63 -21.93 0.38 1.34
CA VAL A 63 -21.93 0.11 2.77
C VAL A 63 -22.07 1.48 3.46
N PRO A 64 -22.72 1.60 4.65
CA PRO A 64 -22.66 2.83 5.44
C PRO A 64 -21.20 3.28 5.54
N GLY A 65 -20.92 4.43 4.91
CA GLY A 65 -19.57 4.84 4.59
C GLY A 65 -18.71 4.95 5.87
N PRO A 66 -17.48 4.42 5.88
CA PRO A 66 -16.54 4.74 6.94
C PRO A 66 -16.37 6.26 7.05
N PRO A 67 -15.97 6.80 8.22
CA PRO A 67 -15.73 8.23 8.36
C PRO A 67 -14.75 8.70 7.28
N ALA A 68 -15.02 9.88 6.70
CA ALA A 68 -14.28 10.43 5.56
C ALA A 68 -12.75 10.46 5.78
N SER A 69 -12.33 10.55 7.05
CA SER A 69 -10.97 10.25 7.46
C SER A 69 -10.94 9.43 8.75
N SER A 70 -9.91 8.60 8.91
CA SER A 70 -9.64 7.84 10.14
C SER A 70 -8.17 7.92 10.52
N SER A 71 -7.89 8.03 11.83
CA SER A 71 -6.53 8.00 12.36
C SER A 71 -6.08 6.55 12.55
N VAL A 72 -4.98 6.17 11.92
CA VAL A 72 -4.46 4.79 11.91
C VAL A 72 -2.95 4.77 12.13
N ARG A 73 -2.44 3.64 12.65
CA ARG A 73 -0.99 3.40 12.77
C ARG A 73 -0.50 2.60 11.56
N VAL A 74 0.58 3.04 10.94
CA VAL A 74 1.22 2.31 9.83
C VAL A 74 1.85 1.02 10.36
N ALA A 75 1.26 -0.12 10.03
CA ALA A 75 1.76 -1.43 10.46
C ALA A 75 2.99 -1.87 9.63
N ALA A 76 2.99 -1.62 8.33
CA ALA A 76 4.07 -1.96 7.41
C ALA A 76 4.03 -1.07 6.17
N VAL A 77 5.17 -0.92 5.51
CA VAL A 77 5.30 -0.33 4.17
C VAL A 77 6.09 -1.32 3.33
N ARG A 78 5.55 -1.74 2.18
CA ARG A 78 6.18 -2.68 1.26
C ARG A 78 6.28 -2.03 -0.11
N LEU A 79 7.50 -1.95 -0.65
CA LEU A 79 7.78 -1.31 -1.94
C LEU A 79 7.89 -2.40 -3.00
N ARG A 80 7.15 -2.23 -4.09
CA ARG A 80 7.01 -3.22 -5.17
C ARG A 80 7.07 -2.52 -6.52
N ALA A 81 7.37 -3.31 -7.54
CA ALA A 81 7.19 -2.97 -8.94
C ALA A 81 6.40 -4.09 -9.62
N ASP A 82 5.63 -3.76 -10.65
CA ASP A 82 4.88 -4.76 -11.41
C ASP A 82 5.83 -5.73 -12.11
N ALA A 83 5.45 -7.01 -12.16
CA ALA A 83 6.17 -7.98 -12.96
C ALA A 83 5.99 -7.64 -14.44
N PRO A 84 7.03 -7.80 -15.28
CA PRO A 84 6.88 -7.58 -16.72
C PRO A 84 5.81 -8.51 -17.29
N HIS A 85 4.87 -7.95 -18.05
CA HIS A 85 3.88 -8.74 -18.79
C HIS A 85 4.62 -9.60 -19.84
N GLN A 86 4.48 -10.93 -19.74
CA GLN A 86 4.90 -11.86 -20.80
C GLN A 86 3.84 -11.94 -21.90
#